data_AF-A0A518H1Z3-F1
#
_entry.id   AF-A0A518H1Z3-F1
#
_cell.length_a   1.000
_cell.length_b   1.000
_cell.length_c   1.000
_cell.angle_alpha   90.00
_cell.angle_beta   90.00
_cell.angle_gamma   90.00
#
_symmetry.space_group_name_H-M   'P 1'
#
loop_
_entity.id
_entity.type
_entity.pdbx_description
1 polymer ?
#
loop_
_entity_poly.entity_id
_entity_poly.type
_entity_poly.pdbx_seq_one_letter_code
_entity_poly.pdbx_strand_id
1 'polypeptide(L)'
;MESRRSRPRLSPAPSLLLVAASAVPTLLPAPMPRPAPPSGQHLAPVAHPLDAPASPPASGQDEAPEELEAPGIENLFRLAPGLYSGGQPGGDESFRALADLGVRTIITVDGASPDVEAAGRYGMRYVHVPVGYDGIPADRASALVKAARTLPGPIYVHCHHGKHRGPTAAALCAVAVEGWDRPRALGWLRQAGTSPDYAGLFDAVSSFEPPTDEQLAEVPDSALPERAEVPDLVEAMVGVDLRWEHLKAVAGAGFRPPPDHPDLDPPHEALMLAEHYRELRRLGESEARGEGFLDRLERAEQHAMTLRDALRPPAHGAPIDREAASAAFDAAGTDCTSCHAAFRDRAG
;
A
#
# COMPACT_ATOMS: atom_id res chain seq x y z
N MET A 1 46.09 -56.13 31.66
CA MET A 1 45.80 -55.98 30.22
C MET A 1 45.80 -54.50 29.89
N GLU A 2 46.94 -54.02 29.42
CA GLU A 2 47.17 -52.63 29.01
C GLU A 2 46.31 -52.26 27.80
N SER A 3 45.37 -51.33 27.98
CA SER A 3 44.70 -50.64 26.88
C SER A 3 45.40 -49.32 26.63
N ARG A 4 46.24 -49.29 25.59
CA ARG A 4 46.98 -48.11 25.14
C ARG A 4 46.01 -47.03 24.66
N ARG A 5 46.10 -45.85 25.26
CA ARG A 5 45.47 -44.61 24.80
C ARG A 5 46.04 -44.21 23.43
N SER A 6 45.24 -44.26 22.38
CA SER A 6 45.54 -43.61 21.10
C SER A 6 45.16 -42.13 21.17
N ARG A 7 46.16 -41.25 21.12
CA ARG A 7 45.96 -39.81 20.90
C ARG A 7 45.57 -39.57 19.42
N PRO A 8 44.60 -38.71 19.11
CA PRO A 8 44.28 -38.36 17.73
C PRO A 8 45.43 -37.54 17.12
N ARG A 9 45.80 -37.91 15.89
CA ARG A 9 46.83 -37.24 15.09
C ARG A 9 46.28 -35.88 14.62
N LEU A 10 47.01 -34.81 14.95
CA LEU A 10 46.81 -33.48 14.37
C LEU A 10 47.16 -33.53 12.87
N SER A 11 46.19 -33.15 12.03
CA SER A 11 46.37 -33.03 10.59
C SER A 11 47.20 -31.77 10.28
N PRO A 12 48.12 -31.80 9.29
CA PRO A 12 48.87 -30.60 8.90
C PRO A 12 47.95 -29.61 8.18
N ALA A 13 48.06 -28.33 8.55
CA ALA A 13 47.39 -27.24 7.86
C ALA A 13 47.89 -27.14 6.40
N PRO A 14 47.00 -26.87 5.42
CA PRO A 14 47.42 -26.69 4.04
C PRO A 14 48.20 -25.38 3.90
N SER A 15 49.39 -25.47 3.31
CA SER A 15 50.22 -24.32 2.95
C SER A 15 49.49 -23.48 1.90
N LEU A 16 49.30 -22.19 2.17
CA LEU A 16 48.90 -21.20 1.16
C LEU A 16 49.99 -21.15 0.08
N LEU A 17 49.70 -21.69 -1.10
CA LEU A 17 50.48 -21.44 -2.30
C LEU A 17 50.04 -20.08 -2.87
N LEU A 18 50.90 -19.09 -2.74
CA LEU A 18 50.73 -17.77 -3.35
C LEU A 18 50.89 -17.91 -4.87
N VAL A 19 49.78 -18.00 -5.61
CA VAL A 19 49.80 -17.91 -7.07
C VAL A 19 49.93 -16.43 -7.44
N ALA A 20 51.11 -16.04 -7.92
CA ALA A 20 51.33 -14.73 -8.52
C ALA A 20 50.52 -14.63 -9.82
N ALA A 21 49.44 -13.86 -9.80
CA ALA A 21 48.71 -13.49 -11.00
C ALA A 21 49.57 -12.52 -11.82
N SER A 22 50.12 -13.03 -12.93
CA SER A 22 50.74 -12.21 -13.97
C SER A 22 49.67 -11.32 -14.60
N ALA A 23 49.76 -10.01 -14.36
CA ALA A 23 48.92 -9.00 -15.00
C ALA A 23 49.19 -9.00 -16.51
N VAL A 24 48.20 -9.42 -17.29
CA VAL A 24 48.15 -9.17 -18.73
C VAL A 24 47.68 -7.73 -18.91
N PRO A 25 48.43 -6.85 -19.59
CA PRO A 25 47.97 -5.49 -19.83
C PRO A 25 46.81 -5.53 -20.82
N THR A 26 45.60 -5.25 -20.34
CA THR A 26 44.45 -4.98 -21.19
C THR A 26 44.71 -3.64 -21.89
N LEU A 27 45.05 -3.68 -23.19
CA LEU A 27 45.02 -2.48 -24.02
C LEU A 27 43.58 -1.96 -24.06
N LEU A 28 43.33 -0.82 -23.41
CA LEU A 28 42.12 -0.04 -23.68
C LEU A 28 42.17 0.47 -25.13
N PRO A 29 41.09 0.32 -25.92
CA PRO A 29 41.00 0.96 -27.21
C PRO A 29 40.98 2.48 -27.06
N ALA A 30 41.73 3.16 -27.93
CA ALA A 30 41.78 4.62 -27.97
C ALA A 30 40.38 5.22 -28.22
N PRO A 31 40.05 6.37 -27.60
CA PRO A 31 38.78 7.05 -27.83
C PRO A 31 38.68 7.52 -29.29
N MET A 32 37.60 7.13 -29.95
CA MET A 32 37.25 7.59 -31.30
C MET A 32 37.12 9.13 -31.32
N PRO A 33 37.58 9.82 -32.37
CA PRO A 33 37.39 11.26 -32.51
C PRO A 33 35.90 11.58 -32.66
N ARG A 34 35.42 12.54 -31.87
CA ARG A 34 34.05 13.07 -31.95
C ARG A 34 33.84 13.75 -33.31
N PRO A 35 32.72 13.51 -34.02
CA PRO A 35 32.39 14.26 -35.23
C PRO A 35 32.14 15.73 -34.88
N ALA A 36 32.66 16.62 -35.72
CA ALA A 36 32.47 18.06 -35.59
C ALA A 36 30.98 18.44 -35.74
N PRO A 37 30.49 19.45 -35.01
CA PRO A 37 29.12 19.93 -35.16
C PRO A 37 28.93 20.59 -36.54
N PRO A 38 27.82 20.36 -37.24
CA PRO A 38 27.52 21.08 -38.47
C PRO A 38 27.33 22.56 -38.18
N SER A 39 27.99 23.39 -39.00
CA SER A 39 27.88 24.84 -38.98
C SER A 39 26.42 25.28 -39.16
N GLY A 40 26.00 26.22 -38.31
CA GLY A 40 24.63 26.68 -38.21
C GLY A 40 24.05 27.19 -39.53
N GLN A 41 22.80 26.80 -39.78
CA GLN A 41 21.87 27.58 -40.57
C GLN A 41 20.83 28.14 -39.60
N HIS A 42 20.81 29.46 -39.53
CA HIS A 42 19.86 30.25 -38.78
C HIS A 42 18.48 30.07 -39.41
N LEU A 43 17.66 29.20 -38.82
CA LEU A 43 16.22 29.11 -39.11
C LEU A 43 15.48 29.81 -37.97
N ALA A 44 14.75 30.85 -38.33
CA ALA A 44 13.89 31.62 -37.43
C ALA A 44 12.88 30.70 -36.71
N PRO A 45 12.53 30.97 -35.44
CA PRO A 45 11.52 30.18 -34.75
C PRO A 45 10.15 30.41 -35.42
N VAL A 46 9.58 29.34 -35.96
CA VAL A 46 8.16 29.31 -36.33
C VAL A 46 7.38 29.26 -35.02
N ALA A 47 6.73 30.37 -34.69
CA ALA A 47 5.81 30.44 -33.57
C ALA A 47 4.59 29.54 -33.86
N HIS A 48 4.51 28.41 -33.17
CA HIS A 48 3.23 27.74 -32.97
C HIS A 48 2.43 28.57 -31.96
N PRO A 49 1.16 28.93 -32.23
CA PRO A 49 0.33 29.57 -31.23
C PRO A 49 0.26 28.66 -30.00
N LEU A 50 0.73 29.17 -28.87
CA LEU A 50 0.40 28.61 -27.57
C LEU A 50 -1.09 28.88 -27.40
N ASP A 51 -1.91 27.87 -27.68
CA ASP A 51 -3.31 27.89 -27.26
C ASP A 51 -3.32 28.09 -25.75
N ALA A 52 -3.98 29.17 -25.33
CA ALA A 52 -4.28 29.44 -23.93
C ALA A 52 -5.01 28.23 -23.34
N PRO A 53 -4.86 27.93 -22.04
CA PRO A 53 -5.61 26.85 -21.42
C PRO A 53 -7.11 27.16 -21.56
N ALA A 54 -7.78 26.38 -22.40
CA ALA A 54 -9.22 26.38 -22.49
C ALA A 54 -9.78 25.96 -21.13
N SER A 55 -10.61 26.81 -20.52
CA SER A 55 -11.41 26.43 -19.36
C SER A 55 -12.16 25.13 -19.67
N PRO A 56 -12.16 24.12 -18.78
CA PRO A 56 -12.90 22.90 -19.04
C PRO A 56 -14.41 23.20 -19.13
N PRO A 57 -15.15 22.49 -19.99
CA PRO A 57 -16.59 22.66 -20.12
C PRO A 57 -17.30 22.24 -18.82
N ALA A 58 -18.18 23.11 -18.33
CA ALA A 58 -19.01 22.91 -17.15
C ALA A 58 -20.18 21.94 -17.40
N SER A 59 -19.90 20.67 -17.72
CA SER A 59 -20.95 19.67 -18.02
C SER A 59 -20.86 18.35 -17.23
N GLY A 60 -20.07 18.27 -16.16
CA GLY A 60 -19.95 17.07 -15.31
C GLY A 60 -20.69 17.11 -13.96
N GLN A 61 -21.46 18.17 -13.68
CA GLN A 61 -22.01 18.44 -12.35
C GLN A 61 -23.18 17.52 -11.94
N ASP A 62 -23.75 16.75 -12.87
CA ASP A 62 -24.97 15.94 -12.61
C ASP A 62 -24.81 14.42 -12.81
N GLU A 63 -23.64 13.93 -13.24
CA GLU A 63 -23.48 12.50 -13.51
C GLU A 63 -23.09 11.72 -12.25
N ALA A 64 -23.91 10.75 -11.85
CA ALA A 64 -23.62 9.92 -10.68
C ALA A 64 -22.31 9.12 -10.89
N PRO A 65 -21.59 8.76 -9.81
CA PRO A 65 -20.41 7.90 -9.91
C PRO A 65 -20.72 6.60 -10.66
N GLU A 66 -19.94 6.33 -11.70
CA GLU A 66 -20.06 5.15 -12.58
C GLU A 66 -19.17 4.02 -12.05
N GLU A 67 -19.75 2.86 -11.76
CA GLU A 67 -19.01 1.64 -11.40
C GLU A 67 -18.38 1.03 -12.65
N LEU A 68 -17.11 0.66 -12.56
CA LEU A 68 -16.32 0.06 -13.64
C LEU A 68 -15.71 -1.24 -13.16
N GLU A 69 -15.42 -2.12 -14.11
CA GLU A 69 -14.74 -3.39 -13.87
C GLU A 69 -13.37 -3.37 -14.54
N ALA A 70 -12.32 -3.71 -13.77
CA ALA A 70 -10.97 -3.83 -14.27
C ALA A 70 -10.24 -4.98 -13.57
N PRO A 71 -9.40 -5.77 -14.29
CA PRO A 71 -8.63 -6.85 -13.69
C PRO A 71 -7.77 -6.37 -12.52
N GLY A 72 -7.88 -7.04 -11.38
CA GLY A 72 -7.06 -6.76 -10.19
C GLY A 72 -7.33 -5.43 -9.50
N ILE A 73 -8.47 -4.77 -9.78
CA ILE A 73 -8.86 -3.53 -9.10
C ILE A 73 -10.26 -3.69 -8.50
N GLU A 74 -10.32 -3.73 -7.17
CA GLU A 74 -11.58 -3.77 -6.45
C GLU A 74 -12.25 -2.38 -6.41
N ASN A 75 -13.58 -2.36 -6.38
CA ASN A 75 -14.37 -1.15 -6.10
C ASN A 75 -14.00 0.05 -7.00
N LEU A 76 -13.80 -0.19 -8.29
CA LEU A 76 -13.37 0.85 -9.23
C LEU A 76 -14.56 1.70 -9.68
N PHE A 77 -14.44 3.02 -9.52
CA PHE A 77 -15.43 3.98 -9.96
C PHE A 77 -14.79 5.15 -10.72
N ARG A 78 -15.53 5.66 -11.70
CA ARG A 78 -15.30 6.99 -12.28
C ARG A 78 -16.21 7.99 -11.58
N LEU A 79 -15.61 8.99 -10.95
CA LEU A 79 -16.33 10.07 -10.25
C LEU A 79 -16.54 11.28 -11.16
N ALA A 80 -15.57 11.54 -12.04
CA ALA A 80 -15.59 12.56 -13.06
C ALA A 80 -14.64 12.15 -14.20
N PRO A 81 -14.66 12.81 -15.38
CA PRO A 81 -13.73 12.49 -16.46
C PRO A 81 -12.25 12.50 -16.05
N GLY A 82 -11.88 13.35 -15.09
CA GLY A 82 -10.52 13.47 -14.57
C GLY A 82 -10.22 12.71 -13.28
N LEU A 83 -11.20 12.03 -12.66
CA LEU A 83 -11.07 11.48 -11.31
C LEU A 83 -11.72 10.10 -11.17
N TYR A 84 -10.91 9.15 -10.73
CA TYR A 84 -11.27 7.78 -10.45
C TYR A 84 -10.98 7.43 -8.99
N SER A 85 -11.73 6.48 -8.43
CA SER A 85 -11.52 5.94 -7.09
C SER A 85 -11.55 4.41 -7.12
N GLY A 86 -10.77 3.74 -6.28
CA GLY A 86 -10.91 2.29 -6.08
C GLY A 86 -9.93 1.68 -5.09
N GLY A 87 -9.70 0.37 -5.19
CA GLY A 87 -8.77 -0.40 -4.38
C GLY A 87 -7.34 -0.40 -4.89
N GLN A 88 -6.43 -1.05 -4.17
CA GLN A 88 -5.04 -1.14 -4.58
C GLN A 88 -4.91 -1.88 -5.91
N PRO A 89 -4.14 -1.34 -6.89
CA PRO A 89 -3.86 -2.06 -8.13
C PRO A 89 -3.07 -3.35 -7.85
N GLY A 90 -3.73 -4.50 -8.05
CA GLY A 90 -3.16 -5.83 -7.87
C GLY A 90 -2.46 -6.35 -9.13
N GLY A 91 -1.13 -6.40 -9.09
CA GLY A 91 -0.32 -6.98 -10.16
C GLY A 91 -0.29 -6.17 -11.46
N ASP A 92 0.46 -6.66 -12.46
CA ASP A 92 0.79 -5.90 -13.67
C ASP A 92 -0.44 -5.51 -14.53
N GLU A 93 -1.44 -6.39 -14.59
CA GLU A 93 -2.66 -6.17 -15.38
C GLU A 93 -3.51 -5.00 -14.87
N SER A 94 -3.50 -4.74 -13.56
CA SER A 94 -4.22 -3.62 -12.96
C SER A 94 -3.62 -2.28 -13.36
N PHE A 95 -2.29 -2.16 -13.37
CA PHE A 95 -1.62 -0.94 -13.85
C PHE A 95 -1.85 -0.72 -15.35
N ARG A 96 -1.88 -1.80 -16.14
CA ARG A 96 -2.28 -1.71 -17.55
C ARG A 96 -3.71 -1.19 -17.71
N ALA A 97 -4.65 -1.71 -16.93
CA ALA A 97 -6.04 -1.28 -16.98
C ALA A 97 -6.19 0.21 -16.62
N LEU A 98 -5.46 0.70 -15.62
CA LEU A 98 -5.41 2.13 -15.29
C LEU A 98 -4.85 2.97 -16.45
N ALA A 99 -3.79 2.50 -17.11
CA ALA A 99 -3.22 3.16 -18.28
C ALA A 99 -4.21 3.19 -19.47
N ASP A 100 -4.96 2.12 -19.69
CA ASP A 100 -6.01 2.04 -20.74
C ASP A 100 -7.18 2.99 -20.44
N LEU A 101 -7.46 3.29 -19.16
CA LEU A 101 -8.38 4.35 -18.72
C LEU A 101 -7.78 5.76 -18.85
N GLY A 102 -6.52 5.87 -19.28
CA GLY A 102 -5.80 7.11 -19.48
C GLY A 102 -5.18 7.69 -18.22
N VAL A 103 -5.24 7.00 -17.07
CA VAL A 103 -4.72 7.50 -15.79
C VAL A 103 -3.24 7.86 -15.93
N ARG A 104 -2.87 9.02 -15.40
CA ARG A 104 -1.49 9.54 -15.43
C ARG A 104 -0.88 9.68 -14.04
N THR A 105 -1.72 9.78 -13.01
CA THR A 105 -1.28 9.85 -11.62
C THR A 105 -2.12 8.93 -10.75
N ILE A 106 -1.45 8.13 -9.93
CA ILE A 106 -2.05 7.31 -8.87
C ILE A 106 -1.74 7.97 -7.52
N ILE A 107 -2.74 8.11 -6.66
CA ILE A 107 -2.62 8.62 -5.30
C ILE A 107 -3.09 7.53 -4.35
N THR A 108 -2.18 6.98 -3.54
CA THR A 108 -2.55 6.09 -2.43
C THR A 108 -2.65 6.89 -1.14
N VAL A 109 -3.67 6.58 -0.34
CA VAL A 109 -3.78 7.02 1.06
C VAL A 109 -3.63 5.89 2.06
N ASP A 110 -3.22 4.71 1.57
CA ASP A 110 -2.91 3.58 2.43
C ASP A 110 -1.59 3.78 3.19
N GLY A 111 -1.35 2.95 4.21
CA GLY A 111 -0.05 2.87 4.89
C GLY A 111 0.94 1.93 4.18
N ALA A 112 0.45 1.04 3.30
CA ALA A 112 1.30 0.16 2.50
C ALA A 112 2.15 0.97 1.51
N SER A 113 3.44 0.62 1.40
CA SER A 113 4.34 1.24 0.43
C SER A 113 3.88 0.92 -1.00
N PRO A 114 3.68 1.93 -1.87
CA PRO A 114 3.22 1.70 -3.23
C PRO A 114 4.29 1.08 -4.15
N ASP A 115 3.82 0.34 -5.16
CA ASP A 115 4.65 -0.18 -6.26
C ASP A 115 4.88 0.91 -7.33
N VAL A 116 5.79 1.82 -7.01
CA VAL A 116 6.18 2.96 -7.88
C VAL A 116 6.80 2.47 -9.18
N GLU A 117 7.56 1.37 -9.15
CA GLU A 117 8.21 0.83 -10.33
C GLU A 117 7.20 0.25 -11.32
N ALA A 118 6.17 -0.46 -10.85
CA ALA A 118 5.07 -0.91 -11.69
C ALA A 118 4.33 0.27 -12.32
N ALA A 119 3.95 1.29 -11.55
CA ALA A 119 3.33 2.49 -12.10
C ALA A 119 4.21 3.17 -13.17
N GLY A 120 5.52 3.28 -12.90
CA GLY A 120 6.50 3.87 -13.83
C GLY A 120 6.64 3.12 -15.15
N ARG A 121 6.53 1.78 -15.16
CA ARG A 121 6.51 0.97 -16.39
C ARG A 121 5.35 1.32 -17.33
N TYR A 122 4.25 1.82 -16.77
CA TYR A 122 3.06 2.27 -17.49
C TYR A 122 3.01 3.79 -17.69
N GLY A 123 4.09 4.52 -17.36
CA GLY A 123 4.17 5.97 -17.56
C GLY A 123 3.30 6.79 -16.61
N MET A 124 2.91 6.21 -15.47
CA MET A 124 2.14 6.85 -14.42
C MET A 124 3.04 7.32 -13.28
N ARG A 125 2.72 8.48 -12.70
CA ARG A 125 3.31 8.93 -11.42
C ARG A 125 2.55 8.30 -10.27
N TYR A 126 3.24 7.86 -9.23
CA TYR A 126 2.62 7.40 -7.98
C TYR A 126 2.91 8.40 -6.86
N VAL A 127 1.91 8.76 -6.07
CA VAL A 127 2.02 9.64 -4.90
C VAL A 127 1.47 8.93 -3.67
N HIS A 128 2.20 9.01 -2.55
CA HIS A 128 1.88 8.35 -1.29
C HIS A 128 1.54 9.40 -0.22
N VAL A 129 0.25 9.47 0.18
CA VAL A 129 -0.25 10.39 1.21
C VAL A 129 -1.06 9.60 2.26
N PRO A 130 -0.41 8.85 3.16
CA PRO A 130 -1.10 8.02 4.14
C PRO A 130 -2.08 8.82 5.01
N VAL A 131 -3.27 8.27 5.25
CA VAL A 131 -4.25 8.82 6.19
C VAL A 131 -4.80 7.73 7.13
N GLY A 132 -5.28 8.17 8.30
CA GLY A 132 -5.90 7.30 9.30
C GLY A 132 -7.39 7.05 9.02
N TYR A 133 -8.01 6.20 9.86
CA TYR A 133 -9.47 5.96 9.84
C TYR A 133 -10.24 6.98 10.69
N ASP A 134 -9.52 7.74 11.51
CA ASP A 134 -9.99 8.79 12.41
C ASP A 134 -10.19 10.15 11.71
N GLY A 135 -9.75 10.29 10.45
CA GLY A 135 -10.00 11.47 9.63
C GLY A 135 -8.86 11.78 8.65
N ILE A 136 -9.02 12.89 7.92
CA ILE A 136 -7.97 13.43 7.04
C ILE A 136 -7.49 14.78 7.61
N PRO A 137 -6.26 14.84 8.16
CA PRO A 137 -5.67 16.08 8.63
C PRO A 137 -5.57 17.16 7.53
N ALA A 138 -5.61 18.44 7.92
CA ALA A 138 -5.67 19.56 6.98
C ALA A 138 -4.46 19.65 6.03
N ASP A 139 -3.26 19.31 6.51
CA ASP A 139 -2.03 19.23 5.69
C ASP A 139 -2.13 18.10 4.66
N ARG A 140 -2.69 16.94 5.04
CA ARG A 140 -2.95 15.82 4.12
C ARG A 140 -4.04 16.13 3.12
N ALA A 141 -5.13 16.76 3.55
CA ALA A 141 -6.18 17.25 2.65
C ALA A 141 -5.60 18.23 1.61
N SER A 142 -4.74 19.16 2.04
CA SER A 142 -4.08 20.11 1.15
C SER A 142 -3.13 19.44 0.17
N ALA A 143 -2.38 18.42 0.60
CA ALA A 143 -1.54 17.61 -0.28
C ALA A 143 -2.36 16.85 -1.33
N LEU A 144 -3.47 16.23 -0.93
CA LEU A 144 -4.39 15.54 -1.85
C LEU A 144 -4.96 16.49 -2.90
N VAL A 145 -5.45 17.66 -2.48
CA VAL A 145 -5.99 18.67 -3.40
C VAL A 145 -4.90 19.23 -4.32
N LYS A 146 -3.70 19.50 -3.80
CA LYS A 146 -2.56 19.94 -4.62
C LYS A 146 -2.23 18.89 -5.68
N ALA A 147 -2.14 17.61 -5.29
CA ALA A 147 -1.91 16.52 -6.22
C ALA A 147 -3.01 16.47 -7.30
N ALA A 148 -4.27 16.56 -6.88
CA ALA A 148 -5.42 16.52 -7.76
C ALA A 148 -5.46 17.66 -8.80
N ARG A 149 -5.01 18.86 -8.41
CA ARG A 149 -5.03 20.06 -9.28
C ARG A 149 -3.81 20.20 -10.18
N THR A 150 -2.64 19.77 -9.72
CA THR A 150 -1.36 20.17 -10.34
C THR A 150 -0.65 19.02 -11.06
N LEU A 151 -0.98 17.77 -10.76
CA LEU A 151 -0.36 16.62 -11.39
C LEU A 151 -1.09 16.23 -12.68
N PRO A 152 -0.40 15.55 -13.63
CA PRO A 152 -1.04 15.07 -14.84
C PRO A 152 -2.22 14.15 -14.51
N GLY A 153 -3.41 14.48 -15.03
CA GLY A 153 -4.61 13.65 -14.93
C GLY A 153 -4.87 12.84 -16.20
N PRO A 154 -5.92 11.99 -16.22
CA PRO A 154 -6.80 11.64 -15.10
C PRO A 154 -6.08 11.00 -13.89
N ILE A 155 -6.69 11.16 -12.72
CA ILE A 155 -6.12 10.78 -11.42
C ILE A 155 -6.90 9.61 -10.84
N TYR A 156 -6.19 8.63 -10.30
CA TYR A 156 -6.74 7.49 -9.59
C TYR A 156 -6.40 7.56 -8.09
N VAL A 157 -7.42 7.67 -7.24
CA VAL A 157 -7.24 7.72 -5.77
C VAL A 157 -7.65 6.39 -5.16
N HIS A 158 -6.81 5.79 -4.32
CA HIS A 158 -7.13 4.52 -3.68
C HIS A 158 -6.64 4.40 -2.24
N CYS A 159 -7.19 3.40 -1.54
CA CYS A 159 -6.57 2.80 -0.36
C CYS A 159 -6.47 1.28 -0.60
N HIS A 160 -6.42 0.44 0.44
CA HIS A 160 -6.36 -1.01 0.26
C HIS A 160 -7.55 -1.59 -0.53
N HIS A 161 -8.75 -1.59 0.03
CA HIS A 161 -9.96 -2.11 -0.64
C HIS A 161 -10.80 -1.05 -1.37
N GLY A 162 -10.39 0.21 -1.32
CA GLY A 162 -11.12 1.30 -1.98
C GLY A 162 -12.48 1.65 -1.37
N LYS A 163 -12.76 1.27 -0.13
CA LYS A 163 -14.08 1.46 0.52
C LYS A 163 -14.13 2.51 1.61
N HIS A 164 -12.99 2.98 2.13
CA HIS A 164 -12.97 3.82 3.33
C HIS A 164 -12.16 5.10 3.11
N ARG A 165 -10.88 5.09 3.50
CA ARG A 165 -9.95 6.22 3.38
C ARG A 165 -9.81 6.73 1.94
N GLY A 166 -9.73 5.82 0.98
CA GLY A 166 -9.66 6.13 -0.46
C GLY A 166 -10.85 6.96 -0.95
N PRO A 167 -12.10 6.47 -0.81
CA PRO A 167 -13.31 7.24 -1.14
C PRO A 167 -13.41 8.59 -0.44
N THR A 168 -12.99 8.69 0.83
CA THR A 168 -12.94 9.97 1.55
C THR A 168 -11.94 10.93 0.89
N ALA A 169 -10.73 10.48 0.58
CA ALA A 169 -9.74 11.29 -0.13
C ALA A 169 -10.21 11.70 -1.54
N ALA A 170 -10.83 10.77 -2.28
CA ALA A 170 -11.41 11.04 -3.59
C ALA A 170 -12.55 12.06 -3.49
N ALA A 171 -13.38 12.00 -2.45
CA ALA A 171 -14.42 12.99 -2.18
C ALA A 171 -13.84 14.39 -1.96
N LEU A 172 -12.77 14.53 -1.19
CA LEU A 172 -12.11 15.85 -0.99
C LEU A 172 -11.60 16.40 -2.33
N CYS A 173 -11.00 15.55 -3.16
CA CYS A 173 -10.56 15.93 -4.51
C CYS A 173 -11.74 16.34 -5.39
N ALA A 174 -12.84 15.59 -5.37
CA ALA A 174 -14.04 15.89 -6.15
C ALA A 174 -14.69 17.22 -5.73
N VAL A 175 -14.75 17.52 -4.43
CA VAL A 175 -15.24 18.82 -3.94
C VAL A 175 -14.32 19.96 -4.40
N ALA A 176 -13.00 19.79 -4.29
CA ALA A 176 -12.03 20.85 -4.56
C ALA A 176 -11.72 21.10 -6.06
N VAL A 177 -11.86 20.08 -6.90
CA VAL A 177 -11.48 20.10 -8.34
C VAL A 177 -12.69 20.00 -9.25
N GLU A 178 -13.63 19.13 -8.93
CA GLU A 178 -14.82 18.86 -9.75
C GLU A 178 -16.04 19.66 -9.28
N GLY A 179 -15.94 20.42 -8.19
CA GLY A 179 -17.01 21.29 -7.68
C GLY A 179 -18.20 20.54 -7.07
N TRP A 180 -18.01 19.29 -6.65
CA TRP A 180 -19.07 18.52 -5.99
C TRP A 180 -19.59 19.22 -4.74
N ASP A 181 -20.90 19.17 -4.53
CA ASP A 181 -21.48 19.59 -3.27
C ASP A 181 -21.29 18.54 -2.16
N ARG A 182 -21.41 19.00 -0.91
CA ARG A 182 -21.19 18.17 0.28
C ARG A 182 -22.18 16.99 0.36
N PRO A 183 -23.49 17.14 0.08
CA PRO A 183 -24.42 16.01 0.03
C PRO A 183 -24.02 14.93 -0.97
N ARG A 184 -23.60 15.28 -2.19
CA ARG A 184 -23.12 14.32 -3.20
C ARG A 184 -21.87 13.60 -2.72
N ALA A 185 -20.90 14.32 -2.17
CA ALA A 185 -19.69 13.74 -1.62
C ALA A 185 -19.98 12.72 -0.50
N LEU A 186 -20.88 13.06 0.44
CA LEU A 186 -21.32 12.14 1.51
C LEU A 186 -22.13 10.95 0.97
N GLY A 187 -22.91 11.15 -0.09
CA GLY A 187 -23.60 10.09 -0.81
C GLY A 187 -22.63 9.10 -1.44
N TRP A 188 -21.56 9.60 -2.07
CA TRP A 188 -20.48 8.79 -2.64
C TRP A 188 -19.81 7.91 -1.59
N LEU A 189 -19.50 8.42 -0.39
CA LEU A 189 -18.93 7.59 0.69
C LEU A 189 -19.80 6.36 0.97
N ARG A 190 -21.13 6.52 0.98
CA ARG A 190 -22.05 5.40 1.19
C ARG A 190 -22.06 4.44 0.00
N GLN A 191 -22.07 4.97 -1.23
CA GLN A 191 -22.03 4.17 -2.46
C GLN A 191 -20.73 3.34 -2.53
N ALA A 192 -19.60 3.92 -2.16
CA ALA A 192 -18.30 3.26 -2.14
C ALA A 192 -18.15 2.23 -1.02
N GLY A 193 -19.09 2.16 -0.07
CA GLY A 193 -19.06 1.21 1.05
C GLY A 193 -18.31 1.69 2.29
N THR A 194 -18.18 3.01 2.50
CA THR A 194 -17.59 3.56 3.74
C THR A 194 -18.45 3.18 4.93
N SER A 195 -17.87 2.42 5.88
CA SER A 195 -18.58 2.02 7.09
C SER A 195 -18.90 3.24 7.95
N PRO A 196 -20.14 3.39 8.46
CA PRO A 196 -20.52 4.47 9.36
C PRO A 196 -19.76 4.45 10.69
N ASP A 197 -19.10 3.34 11.04
CA ASP A 197 -18.28 3.23 12.25
C ASP A 197 -17.04 4.14 12.20
N TYR A 198 -16.60 4.52 10.99
CA TYR A 198 -15.51 5.46 10.78
C TYR A 198 -16.01 6.90 10.69
N ALA A 199 -16.59 7.41 11.79
CA ALA A 199 -17.21 8.74 11.86
C ALA A 199 -16.25 9.85 11.38
N GLY A 200 -14.97 9.77 11.75
CA GLY A 200 -13.95 10.74 11.35
C GLY A 200 -13.76 10.88 9.84
N LEU A 201 -14.02 9.83 9.06
CA LEU A 201 -13.99 9.88 7.59
C LEU A 201 -15.19 10.64 7.02
N PHE A 202 -16.36 10.52 7.62
CA PHE A 202 -17.53 11.33 7.24
C PHE A 202 -17.36 12.78 7.69
N ASP A 203 -16.79 12.99 8.88
CA ASP A 203 -16.51 14.32 9.42
C ASP A 203 -15.49 15.08 8.59
N ALA A 204 -14.46 14.39 8.08
CA ALA A 204 -13.51 14.96 7.14
C ALA A 204 -14.22 15.54 5.92
N VAL A 205 -15.21 14.85 5.33
CA VAL A 205 -15.99 15.36 4.19
C VAL A 205 -17.02 16.39 4.62
N SER A 206 -17.62 16.25 5.80
CA SER A 206 -18.71 17.13 6.25
C SER A 206 -18.23 18.51 6.71
N SER A 207 -16.98 18.61 7.16
CA SER A 207 -16.32 19.84 7.61
C SER A 207 -15.29 20.38 6.63
N PHE A 208 -15.05 19.67 5.51
CA PHE A 208 -14.05 20.09 4.52
C PHE A 208 -14.36 21.46 3.93
N GLU A 209 -13.35 22.31 3.93
CA GLU A 209 -13.31 23.57 3.19
C GLU A 209 -12.14 23.49 2.20
N PRO A 210 -12.37 23.62 0.88
CA PRO A 210 -11.30 23.56 -0.11
C PRO A 210 -10.22 24.62 0.14
N PRO A 211 -8.93 24.24 0.12
CA PRO A 211 -7.85 25.21 0.24
C PRO A 211 -7.89 26.26 -0.88
N THR A 212 -7.52 27.50 -0.56
CA THR A 212 -7.36 28.56 -1.55
C THR A 212 -6.12 28.32 -2.42
N ASP A 213 -6.04 28.98 -3.58
CA ASP A 213 -4.87 28.86 -4.45
C ASP A 213 -3.57 29.32 -3.76
N GLU A 214 -3.66 30.32 -2.87
CA GLU A 214 -2.54 30.79 -2.05
C GLU A 214 -2.08 29.70 -1.07
N GLN A 215 -3.01 29.04 -0.37
CA GLN A 215 -2.70 27.94 0.54
C GLN A 215 -2.09 26.74 -0.19
N LEU A 216 -2.56 26.43 -1.41
CA LEU A 216 -2.00 25.35 -2.22
C LEU A 216 -0.60 25.67 -2.73
N ALA A 217 -0.29 26.94 -3.01
CA ALA A 217 1.04 27.37 -3.41
C ALA A 217 2.08 27.21 -2.28
N GLU A 218 1.65 27.26 -1.01
CA GLU A 218 2.51 27.04 0.16
C GLU A 218 2.81 25.57 0.44
N VAL A 219 1.98 24.63 -0.07
CA VAL A 219 2.25 23.20 0.08
C VAL A 219 3.48 22.84 -0.76
N PRO A 220 4.58 22.30 -0.19
CA PRO A 220 5.80 21.99 -0.94
C PRO A 220 5.62 20.74 -1.81
N ASP A 221 6.42 20.57 -2.86
CA ASP A 221 6.40 19.35 -3.69
C ASP A 221 6.82 18.10 -2.92
N SER A 222 7.63 18.27 -1.87
CA SER A 222 8.00 17.19 -0.95
C SER A 222 6.80 16.64 -0.15
N ALA A 223 5.66 17.34 -0.13
CA ALA A 223 4.41 16.81 0.42
C ALA A 223 3.75 15.77 -0.50
N LEU A 224 4.28 15.58 -1.71
CA LEU A 224 3.80 14.63 -2.72
C LEU A 224 4.87 13.56 -3.04
N PRO A 225 5.41 12.84 -2.04
CA PRO A 225 6.44 11.84 -2.27
C PRO A 225 5.88 10.63 -3.00
N GLU A 226 6.72 9.92 -3.76
CA GLU A 226 6.34 8.62 -4.34
C GLU A 226 6.22 7.55 -3.25
N ARG A 227 6.97 7.71 -2.15
CA ARG A 227 6.91 6.88 -0.95
C ARG A 227 7.06 7.77 0.29
N ALA A 228 6.00 7.86 1.09
CA ALA A 228 6.07 8.52 2.39
C ALA A 228 6.74 7.60 3.42
N GLU A 229 7.43 8.20 4.38
CA GLU A 229 7.77 7.52 5.63
C GLU A 229 6.48 7.30 6.43
N VAL A 230 6.29 6.08 6.91
CA VAL A 230 5.15 5.69 7.75
C VAL A 230 5.67 5.25 9.12
N PRO A 231 4.91 5.44 10.21
CA PRO A 231 5.30 4.95 11.52
C PRO A 231 5.51 3.42 11.51
N ASP A 232 6.45 2.91 12.31
CA ASP A 232 6.79 1.49 12.39
C ASP A 232 5.57 0.64 12.76
N LEU A 233 4.71 1.20 13.63
CA LEU A 233 3.46 0.56 14.01
C LEU A 233 2.52 0.37 12.81
N VAL A 234 2.44 1.34 11.91
CA VAL A 234 1.61 1.27 10.70
C VAL A 234 2.17 0.23 9.73
N GLU A 235 3.49 0.23 9.49
CA GLU A 235 4.15 -0.77 8.65
C GLU A 235 3.92 -2.19 9.18
N ALA A 236 4.08 -2.39 10.49
CA ALA A 236 3.82 -3.69 11.11
C ALA A 236 2.34 -4.11 11.01
N MET A 237 1.39 -3.17 11.11
CA MET A 237 -0.04 -3.44 10.87
C MET A 237 -0.34 -3.83 9.43
N VAL A 238 0.36 -3.29 8.43
CA VAL A 238 0.25 -3.74 7.03
C VAL A 238 0.68 -5.21 6.90
N GLY A 239 1.76 -5.60 7.57
CA GLY A 239 2.18 -7.01 7.63
C GLY A 239 1.13 -7.92 8.26
N VAL A 240 0.55 -7.50 9.39
CA VAL A 240 -0.57 -8.20 10.05
C VAL A 240 -1.77 -8.35 9.12
N ASP A 241 -2.17 -7.28 8.44
CA ASP A 241 -3.34 -7.30 7.54
C ASP A 241 -3.14 -8.28 6.38
N LEU A 242 -1.96 -8.28 5.75
CA LEU A 242 -1.62 -9.23 4.70
C LEU A 242 -1.72 -10.69 5.18
N ARG A 243 -1.25 -10.99 6.41
CA ARG A 243 -1.40 -12.34 6.97
C ARG A 243 -2.88 -12.69 7.19
N TRP A 244 -3.70 -11.72 7.60
CA TRP A 244 -5.14 -11.91 7.73
C TRP A 244 -5.84 -12.14 6.39
N GLU A 245 -5.43 -11.49 5.32
CA GLU A 245 -5.94 -11.77 3.97
C GLU A 245 -5.68 -13.22 3.57
N HIS A 246 -4.44 -13.67 3.74
CA HIS A 246 -4.05 -15.05 3.47
C HIS A 246 -4.86 -16.04 4.32
N LEU A 247 -5.00 -15.78 5.62
CA LEU A 247 -5.75 -16.64 6.54
C LEU A 247 -7.25 -16.65 6.24
N LYS A 248 -7.83 -15.54 5.79
CA LYS A 248 -9.23 -15.47 5.32
C LYS A 248 -9.43 -16.29 4.04
N ALA A 249 -8.50 -16.19 3.08
CA ALA A 249 -8.54 -17.00 1.87
C ALA A 249 -8.42 -18.50 2.19
N VAL A 250 -7.50 -18.86 3.07
CA VAL A 250 -7.33 -20.21 3.62
C VAL A 250 -8.60 -20.71 4.31
N ALA A 251 -9.23 -19.90 5.14
CA ALA A 251 -10.50 -20.24 5.81
C ALA A 251 -11.62 -20.46 4.79
N GLY A 252 -11.72 -19.60 3.77
CA GLY A 252 -12.65 -19.74 2.64
C GLY A 252 -12.43 -21.02 1.83
N ALA A 253 -11.18 -21.48 1.74
CA ALA A 253 -10.80 -22.77 1.14
C ALA A 253 -10.95 -23.97 2.11
N GLY A 254 -11.59 -23.77 3.27
CA GLY A 254 -11.79 -24.81 4.28
C GLY A 254 -10.52 -25.22 5.00
N PHE A 255 -9.68 -24.24 5.33
CA PHE A 255 -8.38 -24.38 6.01
C PHE A 255 -7.35 -25.20 5.20
N ARG A 256 -7.29 -24.90 3.91
CA ARG A 256 -6.34 -25.48 2.94
C ARG A 256 -5.71 -24.35 2.12
N PRO A 257 -4.56 -24.59 1.47
CA PRO A 257 -4.04 -23.66 0.47
C PRO A 257 -5.12 -23.36 -0.58
N PRO A 258 -5.48 -22.09 -0.82
CA PRO A 258 -6.44 -21.71 -1.85
C PRO A 258 -5.96 -22.13 -3.25
N PRO A 259 -6.86 -22.48 -4.20
CA PRO A 259 -6.46 -22.88 -5.55
C PRO A 259 -5.61 -21.85 -6.30
N ASP A 260 -5.90 -20.56 -6.10
CA ASP A 260 -5.20 -19.45 -6.74
C ASP A 260 -3.88 -19.07 -6.03
N HIS A 261 -3.68 -19.59 -4.81
CA HIS A 261 -2.47 -19.41 -3.99
C HIS A 261 -2.02 -20.74 -3.37
N PRO A 262 -1.61 -21.72 -4.19
CA PRO A 262 -1.26 -23.06 -3.72
C PRO A 262 0.05 -23.10 -2.91
N ASP A 263 0.82 -22.01 -2.92
CA ASP A 263 2.05 -21.81 -2.18
C ASP A 263 1.84 -21.41 -0.71
N LEU A 264 0.64 -20.98 -0.33
CA LEU A 264 0.32 -20.65 1.05
C LEU A 264 0.38 -21.90 1.94
N ASP A 265 1.10 -21.80 3.06
CA ASP A 265 1.17 -22.81 4.11
C ASP A 265 0.34 -22.34 5.32
N PRO A 266 -0.88 -22.86 5.56
CA PRO A 266 -1.78 -22.34 6.59
C PRO A 266 -1.19 -22.24 8.01
N PRO A 267 -0.52 -23.28 8.57
CA PRO A 267 0.25 -23.14 9.80
C PRO A 267 1.29 -22.01 9.78
N HIS A 268 2.01 -21.86 8.66
CA HIS A 268 3.04 -20.83 8.55
C HIS A 268 2.45 -19.42 8.56
N GLU A 269 1.33 -19.20 7.87
CA GLU A 269 0.63 -17.91 7.87
C GLU A 269 0.18 -17.50 9.28
N ALA A 270 -0.37 -18.45 10.06
CA ALA A 270 -0.74 -18.20 11.45
C ALA A 270 0.48 -17.98 12.36
N LEU A 271 1.61 -18.66 12.10
CA LEU A 271 2.86 -18.40 12.80
C LEU A 271 3.39 -16.99 12.50
N MET A 272 3.43 -16.58 11.23
CA MET A 272 3.88 -15.24 10.85
C MET A 272 3.00 -14.16 11.47
N LEU A 273 1.68 -14.39 11.57
CA LEU A 273 0.77 -13.51 12.29
C LEU A 273 1.16 -13.35 13.77
N ALA A 274 1.48 -14.46 14.45
CA ALA A 274 1.95 -14.42 15.84
C ALA A 274 3.28 -13.66 15.99
N GLU A 275 4.23 -13.86 15.08
CA GLU A 275 5.50 -13.14 15.08
C GLU A 275 5.31 -11.64 14.87
N HIS A 276 4.39 -11.21 13.99
CA HIS A 276 4.05 -9.79 13.87
C HIS A 276 3.58 -9.19 15.20
N TYR A 277 2.65 -9.84 15.90
CA TYR A 277 2.19 -9.37 17.22
C TYR A 277 3.31 -9.31 18.25
N ARG A 278 4.24 -10.26 18.22
CA ARG A 278 5.41 -10.25 19.11
C ARG A 278 6.33 -9.06 18.82
N GLU A 279 6.63 -8.78 17.55
CA GLU A 279 7.48 -7.65 17.19
C GLU A 279 6.80 -6.30 17.44
N LEU A 280 5.48 -6.22 17.22
CA LEU A 280 4.68 -5.03 17.55
C LEU A 280 4.82 -4.61 19.00
N ARG A 281 4.88 -5.56 19.94
CA ARG A 281 5.07 -5.28 21.37
C ARG A 281 6.43 -4.66 21.70
N ARG A 282 7.42 -4.75 20.79
CA ARG A 282 8.77 -4.20 20.98
C ARG A 282 8.93 -2.79 20.45
N LEU A 283 7.93 -2.26 19.73
CA LEU A 283 7.97 -0.90 19.23
C LEU A 283 7.76 0.10 20.37
N GLY A 284 8.56 1.17 20.39
CA GLY A 284 8.38 2.27 21.34
C GLY A 284 7.02 2.94 21.21
N GLU A 285 6.45 2.97 20.00
CA GLU A 285 5.08 3.45 19.75
C GLU A 285 4.01 2.60 20.46
N SER A 286 4.20 1.28 20.51
CA SER A 286 3.29 0.37 21.20
C SER A 286 3.39 0.54 22.72
N GLU A 287 4.61 0.71 23.24
CA GLU A 287 4.83 1.00 24.66
C GLU A 287 4.17 2.33 25.07
N ALA A 288 4.29 3.36 24.24
CA ALA A 288 3.67 4.67 24.48
C ALA A 288 2.13 4.63 24.54
N ARG A 289 1.49 3.60 23.97
CA ARG A 289 0.03 3.39 24.03
C ARG A 289 -0.43 2.71 25.33
N GLY A 290 0.50 2.27 26.18
CA GLY A 290 0.25 1.78 27.53
C GLY A 290 -0.09 0.28 27.63
N GLU A 291 -0.16 -0.21 28.86
CA GLU A 291 -0.32 -1.64 29.17
C GLU A 291 -1.55 -2.27 28.50
N GLY A 292 -2.68 -1.56 28.48
CA GLY A 292 -3.90 -2.07 27.86
C GLY A 292 -3.80 -2.33 26.34
N PHE A 293 -2.86 -1.68 25.65
CA PHE A 293 -2.55 -1.98 24.25
C PHE A 293 -1.65 -3.21 24.14
N LEU A 294 -0.59 -3.27 24.96
CA LEU A 294 0.37 -4.37 25.00
C LEU A 294 -0.28 -5.70 25.38
N ASP A 295 -1.19 -5.71 26.36
CA ASP A 295 -1.95 -6.90 26.79
C ASP A 295 -2.80 -7.47 25.66
N ARG A 296 -3.36 -6.60 24.81
CA ARG A 296 -4.16 -7.03 23.65
C ARG A 296 -3.28 -7.65 22.57
N LEU A 297 -2.10 -7.09 22.32
CA LEU A 297 -1.14 -7.67 21.40
C LEU A 297 -0.65 -9.04 21.88
N GLU A 298 -0.38 -9.20 23.18
CA GLU A 298 -0.02 -10.49 23.76
C GLU A 298 -1.14 -11.52 23.64
N ARG A 299 -2.39 -11.12 23.87
CA ARG A 299 -3.54 -12.01 23.67
C ARG A 299 -3.71 -12.41 22.20
N ALA A 300 -3.56 -11.46 21.28
CA ALA A 300 -3.61 -11.71 19.85
C ALA A 300 -2.50 -12.67 19.39
N GLU A 301 -1.27 -12.50 19.91
CA GLU A 301 -0.16 -13.44 19.72
C GLU A 301 -0.54 -14.85 20.16
N GLN A 302 -1.11 -15.01 21.37
CA GLN A 302 -1.50 -16.31 21.91
C GLN A 302 -2.61 -16.98 21.10
N HIS A 303 -3.61 -16.23 20.63
CA HIS A 303 -4.65 -16.75 19.74
C HIS A 303 -4.11 -17.13 18.36
N ALA A 304 -3.20 -16.34 17.78
CA ALA A 304 -2.53 -16.69 16.53
C ALA A 304 -1.71 -17.99 16.65
N MET A 305 -1.02 -18.20 17.79
CA MET A 305 -0.32 -19.46 18.07
C MET A 305 -1.28 -20.64 18.25
N THR A 306 -2.47 -20.40 18.82
CA THR A 306 -3.52 -21.43 18.95
C THR A 306 -4.07 -21.81 17.59
N LEU A 307 -4.29 -20.83 16.70
CA LEU A 307 -4.68 -21.05 15.32
C LEU A 307 -3.62 -21.85 14.55
N ARG A 308 -2.34 -21.49 14.68
CA ARG A 308 -1.22 -22.26 14.11
C ARG A 308 -1.29 -23.74 14.51
N ASP A 309 -1.51 -24.02 15.79
CA ASP A 309 -1.58 -25.39 16.30
C ASP A 309 -2.80 -26.15 15.77
N ALA A 310 -3.95 -25.49 15.67
CA ALA A 310 -5.15 -26.08 15.08
C ALA A 310 -5.00 -26.37 13.58
N LEU A 311 -4.22 -25.56 12.86
CA LEU A 311 -3.93 -25.74 11.43
C LEU A 311 -2.84 -26.77 11.15
N ARG A 312 -2.04 -27.15 12.15
CA ARG A 312 -0.96 -28.11 11.97
C ARG A 312 -1.53 -29.52 11.78
N PRO A 313 -1.17 -30.23 10.70
CA PRO A 313 -1.57 -31.61 10.52
C PRO A 313 -1.08 -32.46 11.70
N PRO A 314 -1.96 -33.25 12.35
CA PRO A 314 -1.55 -34.16 13.40
C PRO A 314 -0.57 -35.21 12.87
N ALA A 315 0.22 -35.77 13.78
CA ALA A 315 1.13 -36.85 13.46
C ALA A 315 0.37 -38.02 12.80
N HIS A 316 1.03 -38.73 11.88
CA HIS A 316 0.47 -39.87 11.13
C HIS A 316 -0.57 -39.52 10.05
N GLY A 317 -0.62 -38.24 9.61
CA GLY A 317 -1.37 -37.85 8.41
C GLY A 317 -2.89 -37.83 8.58
N ALA A 318 -3.38 -37.82 9.82
CA ALA A 318 -4.79 -37.55 10.08
C ALA A 318 -5.15 -36.12 9.63
N PRO A 319 -6.41 -35.87 9.20
CA PRO A 319 -6.85 -34.53 8.85
C PRO A 319 -6.87 -33.63 10.09
N ILE A 320 -6.72 -32.33 9.87
CA ILE A 320 -6.88 -31.32 10.92
C ILE A 320 -8.32 -31.31 11.46
N ASP A 321 -8.46 -30.91 12.72
CA ASP A 321 -9.75 -30.58 13.31
C ASP A 321 -10.20 -29.20 12.81
N ARG A 322 -11.13 -29.19 11.85
CA ARG A 322 -11.61 -27.96 11.24
C ARG A 322 -12.50 -27.14 12.17
N GLU A 323 -13.19 -27.77 13.11
CA GLU A 323 -14.03 -27.06 14.06
C GLU A 323 -13.13 -26.29 15.04
N ALA A 324 -12.08 -26.94 15.54
CA ALA A 324 -11.05 -26.29 16.35
C ALA A 324 -10.33 -25.16 15.58
N ALA A 325 -10.00 -25.38 14.30
CA ALA A 325 -9.38 -24.34 13.46
C ALA A 325 -10.31 -23.13 13.25
N SER A 326 -11.60 -23.36 13.02
CA SER A 326 -12.59 -22.30 12.90
C SER A 326 -12.73 -21.49 14.19
N ALA A 327 -12.87 -22.18 15.33
CA ALA A 327 -12.97 -21.51 16.62
C ALA A 327 -11.72 -20.67 16.95
N ALA A 328 -10.52 -21.20 16.65
CA ALA A 328 -9.28 -20.46 16.85
C ALA A 328 -9.15 -19.26 15.90
N PHE A 329 -9.60 -19.39 14.66
CA PHE A 329 -9.63 -18.31 13.67
C PHE A 329 -10.54 -17.15 14.13
N ASP A 330 -11.75 -17.48 14.57
CA ASP A 330 -12.73 -16.49 15.05
C ASP A 330 -12.24 -15.76 16.32
N ALA A 331 -11.60 -16.50 17.25
CA ALA A 331 -11.00 -15.94 18.46
C ALA A 331 -9.88 -14.94 18.13
N ALA A 332 -8.98 -15.31 17.22
CA ALA A 332 -7.90 -14.43 16.76
C ALA A 332 -8.47 -13.17 16.06
N GLY A 333 -9.54 -13.30 15.26
CA GLY A 333 -10.14 -12.18 14.54
C GLY A 333 -10.86 -11.19 15.45
N THR A 334 -11.45 -11.68 16.54
CA THR A 334 -12.13 -10.85 17.55
C THR A 334 -11.16 -9.88 18.23
N ASP A 335 -9.91 -10.28 18.46
CA ASP A 335 -8.91 -9.41 19.08
C ASP A 335 -8.58 -8.19 18.22
N CYS A 336 -8.43 -8.38 16.90
CA CYS A 336 -8.18 -7.30 15.95
C CYS A 336 -9.28 -6.24 16.03
N THR A 337 -10.54 -6.66 15.90
CA THR A 337 -11.70 -5.76 15.94
C THR A 337 -11.77 -5.02 17.28
N SER A 338 -11.55 -5.72 18.39
CA SER A 338 -11.60 -5.10 19.73
C SER A 338 -10.46 -4.10 19.97
N CYS A 339 -9.28 -4.34 19.38
CA CYS A 339 -8.13 -3.46 19.51
C CYS A 339 -8.30 -2.22 18.63
N HIS A 340 -8.74 -2.36 17.38
CA HIS A 340 -9.00 -1.24 16.49
C HIS A 340 -10.07 -0.29 17.04
N ALA A 341 -11.18 -0.83 17.56
CA ALA A 341 -12.23 -0.01 18.18
C ALA A 341 -11.76 0.79 19.41
N ALA A 342 -10.69 0.33 20.08
CA ALA A 342 -10.14 0.99 21.26
C ALA A 342 -9.01 1.98 20.92
N PHE A 343 -8.19 1.70 19.92
CA PHE A 343 -6.91 2.40 19.69
C PHE A 343 -6.70 2.97 18.28
N ARG A 344 -7.59 2.67 17.32
CA ARG A 344 -7.48 3.10 15.91
C ARG A 344 -8.67 3.91 15.44
N ASP A 345 -9.88 3.42 15.71
CA ASP A 345 -11.11 3.94 15.07
C ASP A 345 -11.71 5.14 15.81
N ARG A 346 -11.20 5.47 17.00
CA ARG A 346 -11.64 6.65 17.76
C ARG A 346 -10.85 7.86 17.30
N ALA A 347 -11.55 8.93 16.92
CA ALA A 347 -10.96 10.26 16.88
C ALA A 347 -10.45 10.60 18.28
N GLY A 348 -9.13 10.78 18.40
CA GLY A 348 -8.50 11.33 19.60
C GLY A 348 -8.84 12.80 19.76
#